data_AF-A0A9R1MTE8-F1
#
_entry.id   AF-A0A9R1MTE8-F1
#
_cell.length_a   1.000
_cell.length_b   1.000
_cell.length_c   1.000
_cell.angle_alpha   90.00
_cell.angle_beta   90.00
_cell.angle_gamma   90.00
#
_symmetry.space_group_name_H-M   'P 1'
#
loop_
_entity.id
_entity.type
_entity.pdbx_description
1 polymer ?
#
loop_
_entity_poly.entity_id
_entity_poly.type
_entity_poly.pdbx_seq_one_letter_code
_entity_poly.pdbx_strand_id
1 'polypeptide(L)'
;MRSLGDVREAQATLYDPKRRRFDCCRGFDWDMGEPAVFDHEEESSDVGFPISVFGNMLMRDDLDFKCIYLFQRDRDNCQVISSPDEMLNLIGPNRGPAEADVFYFEINLKIRGEEPTMDMIFSRTLVYQEYPLDAWTKKQQVSSWLSTLEFSYRSVHYAVEATVGIKILRGPRFLHGSLIASTSKEPSEMVLYDSERWGANTKVAEDGSVNLPRCLVILRVDEDLFLKVCVFGRRHKRAKPKTTVLTVEHSDRSFDIKLGCYHLQVTVSWSGILLR
;
A
#
# COMPACT_ATOMS: atom_id res chain seq x y z
N MET A 1 -33.66 6.43 14.62
CA MET A 1 -32.56 6.28 13.65
C MET A 1 -31.32 6.87 14.30
N ARG A 2 -30.30 6.06 14.58
CA ARG A 2 -28.96 6.62 14.86
C ARG A 2 -28.41 7.16 13.54
N SER A 3 -27.69 8.28 13.55
CA SER A 3 -27.08 8.77 12.32
C SER A 3 -25.98 7.80 11.89
N LEU A 4 -25.73 7.70 10.58
CA LEU A 4 -24.69 6.84 10.03
C LEU A 4 -23.29 7.23 10.56
N GLY A 5 -23.11 8.48 11.00
CA GLY A 5 -21.92 8.94 11.70
C GLY A 5 -21.75 8.32 13.10
N ASP A 6 -22.81 8.28 13.91
CA ASP A 6 -22.78 7.72 15.28
C ASP A 6 -22.44 6.21 15.30
N VAL A 7 -22.80 5.54 14.21
CA VAL A 7 -22.58 4.12 13.95
C VAL A 7 -21.10 3.79 13.72
N ARG A 8 -20.41 4.62 12.95
CA ARG A 8 -19.02 4.42 12.49
C ARG A 8 -18.01 4.83 13.55
N GLU A 9 -18.28 5.93 14.28
CA GLU A 9 -17.49 6.29 15.45
C GLU A 9 -17.51 5.15 16.47
N ALA A 10 -18.66 4.49 16.64
CA ALA A 10 -18.79 3.30 17.47
C ALA A 10 -18.01 2.10 16.90
N GLN A 11 -18.11 1.74 15.61
CA GLN A 11 -17.33 0.63 15.04
C GLN A 11 -15.82 0.82 15.20
N ALA A 12 -15.30 2.00 14.88
CA ALA A 12 -13.87 2.26 14.95
C ALA A 12 -13.32 2.33 16.38
N THR A 13 -14.13 2.75 17.37
CA THR A 13 -13.76 2.66 18.80
C THR A 13 -13.97 1.29 19.41
N LEU A 14 -14.75 0.40 18.77
CA LEU A 14 -15.14 -0.90 19.31
C LEU A 14 -14.46 -2.09 18.63
N TYR A 15 -13.56 -1.87 17.68
CA TYR A 15 -12.72 -2.96 17.18
C TYR A 15 -11.80 -3.45 18.31
N ASP A 16 -12.01 -4.69 18.76
CA ASP A 16 -11.12 -5.38 19.69
C ASP A 16 -10.26 -6.36 18.89
N PRO A 17 -8.97 -6.05 18.63
CA PRO A 17 -8.06 -6.95 17.94
C PRO A 17 -8.03 -8.33 18.61
N LYS A 18 -7.94 -8.38 19.96
CA LYS A 18 -7.80 -9.64 20.71
C LYS A 18 -8.98 -10.58 20.49
N ARG A 19 -10.16 -10.04 20.20
CA ARG A 19 -11.39 -10.80 19.97
C ARG A 19 -11.74 -10.95 18.48
N ARG A 20 -10.96 -10.35 17.58
CA ARG A 20 -11.24 -10.29 16.13
C ARG A 20 -12.69 -9.88 15.82
N ARG A 21 -13.20 -8.87 16.55
CA ARG A 21 -14.58 -8.43 16.37
C ARG A 21 -14.77 -6.98 16.76
N PHE A 22 -15.87 -6.42 16.26
CA PHE A 22 -16.45 -5.20 16.78
C PHE A 22 -17.35 -5.54 17.97
N ASP A 23 -17.14 -4.93 19.14
CA ASP A 23 -17.88 -5.26 20.37
C ASP A 23 -19.37 -4.80 20.36
N CYS A 24 -19.84 -4.11 19.31
CA CYS A 24 -21.26 -3.78 19.09
C CYS A 24 -21.95 -4.63 18.01
N CYS A 25 -22.35 -5.86 18.35
CA CYS A 25 -23.06 -6.76 17.41
C CYS A 25 -24.60 -6.57 17.35
N ARG A 26 -25.16 -5.38 17.60
CA ARG A 26 -26.62 -5.17 17.45
C ARG A 26 -26.91 -3.96 16.58
N GLY A 27 -26.80 -4.13 15.25
CA GLY A 27 -27.48 -3.23 14.31
C GLY A 27 -26.81 -2.86 12.99
N PHE A 28 -25.78 -3.56 12.50
CA PHE A 28 -25.22 -3.29 11.16
C PHE A 28 -25.48 -4.47 10.24
N ASP A 29 -26.59 -4.38 9.52
CA ASP A 29 -27.06 -5.35 8.51
C ASP A 29 -26.84 -4.77 7.09
N TRP A 30 -25.74 -4.03 6.90
CA TRP A 30 -25.37 -3.41 5.62
C TRP A 30 -24.03 -3.97 5.14
N ASP A 31 -24.04 -4.67 4.01
CA ASP A 31 -22.86 -5.20 3.32
C ASP A 31 -22.06 -4.07 2.66
N MET A 32 -21.31 -3.30 3.45
CA MET A 32 -20.43 -2.24 2.95
C MET A 32 -18.98 -2.60 3.22
N GLY A 33 -18.07 -2.21 2.32
CA GLY A 33 -16.65 -2.50 2.47
C GLY A 33 -15.78 -1.38 1.93
N GLU A 34 -14.47 -1.62 1.96
CA GLU A 34 -13.48 -0.59 1.77
C GLU A 34 -12.46 -1.00 0.70
N PRO A 35 -12.21 -0.17 -0.32
CA PRO A 35 -11.25 -0.52 -1.35
C PRO A 35 -9.81 -0.60 -0.80
N ALA A 36 -9.15 -1.72 -1.07
CA ALA A 36 -7.72 -1.93 -0.92
C ALA A 36 -7.09 -2.01 -2.32
N VAL A 37 -6.01 -1.26 -2.54
CA VAL A 37 -5.23 -1.28 -3.79
C VAL A 37 -4.05 -2.23 -3.63
N PHE A 38 -3.87 -3.11 -4.60
CA PHE A 38 -2.83 -4.13 -4.62
C PHE A 38 -1.81 -3.84 -5.73
N ASP A 39 -0.56 -4.27 -5.51
CA ASP A 39 0.52 -4.02 -6.45
C ASP A 39 0.45 -5.07 -7.56
N HIS A 40 -0.26 -4.77 -8.64
CA HIS A 40 -0.05 -5.44 -9.91
C HIS A 40 -0.41 -4.52 -11.07
N GLU A 41 0.63 -4.08 -11.78
CA GLU A 41 0.53 -3.19 -12.93
C GLU A 41 1.39 -3.75 -14.07
N GLU A 42 0.82 -3.77 -15.27
CA GLU A 42 1.52 -4.01 -16.54
C GLU A 42 1.25 -2.75 -17.37
N GLU A 43 2.29 -2.02 -17.75
CA GLU A 43 2.16 -0.71 -18.39
C GLU A 43 2.70 -0.76 -19.81
N SER A 44 1.92 -0.30 -20.79
CA SER A 44 2.44 -0.02 -22.13
C SER A 44 2.59 1.48 -22.32
N SER A 45 3.74 1.88 -22.88
CA SER A 45 4.05 3.28 -23.20
C SER A 45 4.11 3.46 -24.70
N ASP A 46 3.48 4.53 -25.20
CA ASP A 46 3.55 4.94 -26.61
C ASP A 46 4.89 5.64 -26.93
N VAL A 47 5.73 5.86 -25.91
CA VAL A 47 7.11 6.32 -26.04
C VAL A 47 8.07 5.20 -25.64
N GLY A 48 9.27 5.18 -26.23
CA GLY A 48 10.27 4.17 -25.90
C GLY A 48 10.77 4.30 -24.46
N PHE A 49 11.03 3.16 -23.81
CA PHE A 49 11.69 3.10 -22.50
C PHE A 49 13.22 3.34 -22.65
N PRO A 50 13.90 3.85 -21.61
CA PRO A 50 13.38 4.21 -20.29
C PRO A 50 12.68 5.57 -20.26
N ILE A 51 11.69 5.71 -19.37
CA ILE A 51 10.98 6.96 -19.10
C ILE A 51 11.12 7.39 -17.65
N SER A 52 11.18 8.70 -17.39
CA SER A 52 11.21 9.27 -16.04
C SER A 52 9.84 9.81 -15.68
N VAL A 53 9.05 9.01 -14.96
CA VAL A 53 7.65 9.31 -14.60
C VAL A 53 7.57 10.06 -13.27
N PHE A 54 6.73 11.09 -13.23
CA PHE A 54 6.38 11.83 -12.02
C PHE A 54 4.91 12.28 -12.06
N GLY A 55 4.41 12.81 -10.96
CA GLY A 55 3.00 13.18 -10.79
C GLY A 55 2.33 12.30 -9.73
N ASN A 56 1.01 12.19 -9.84
CA ASN A 56 0.17 11.62 -8.79
C ASN A 56 -0.79 10.57 -9.36
N MET A 57 -0.99 9.50 -8.60
CA MET A 57 -2.17 8.63 -8.69
C MET A 57 -2.80 8.59 -7.30
N LEU A 58 -4.08 8.91 -7.22
CA LEU A 58 -4.79 8.95 -5.94
C LEU A 58 -6.19 8.39 -6.08
N MET A 59 -6.70 7.86 -4.98
CA MET A 59 -8.10 7.48 -4.83
C MET A 59 -8.85 8.59 -4.11
N ARG A 60 -10.06 8.91 -4.60
CA ARG A 60 -11.02 9.81 -3.95
C ARG A 60 -12.18 8.99 -3.42
N ASP A 61 -12.46 9.09 -2.13
CA ASP A 61 -13.70 8.60 -1.53
C ASP A 61 -14.74 9.74 -1.43
N ASP A 62 -16.03 9.37 -1.36
CA ASP A 62 -17.17 10.30 -1.43
C ASP A 62 -17.36 11.14 -0.15
N LEU A 63 -16.69 10.79 0.95
CA LEU A 63 -17.00 11.33 2.28
C LEU A 63 -16.28 12.63 2.61
N ASP A 64 -15.02 12.79 2.20
CA ASP A 64 -14.24 13.98 2.58
C ASP A 64 -13.44 14.61 1.42
N PHE A 65 -13.61 14.09 0.19
CA PHE A 65 -12.78 14.43 -0.97
C PHE A 65 -11.27 14.33 -0.68
N LYS A 66 -10.85 13.70 0.43
CA LYS A 66 -9.45 13.61 0.79
C LYS A 66 -8.80 12.58 -0.10
N CYS A 67 -7.70 13.03 -0.70
CA CYS A 67 -6.92 12.22 -1.62
C CYS A 67 -6.13 11.17 -0.84
N ILE A 68 -6.42 9.89 -1.10
CA ILE A 68 -5.56 8.79 -0.70
C ILE A 68 -4.51 8.64 -1.79
N TYR A 69 -3.33 9.20 -1.56
CA TYR A 69 -2.22 9.13 -2.52
C TYR A 69 -1.69 7.70 -2.60
N LEU A 70 -1.80 7.11 -3.78
CA LEU A 70 -1.27 5.78 -4.10
C LEU A 70 0.13 5.89 -4.69
N PHE A 71 0.35 6.88 -5.56
CA PHE A 71 1.65 7.25 -6.09
C PHE A 71 1.78 8.77 -6.01
N GLN A 72 2.95 9.25 -5.60
CA GLN A 72 3.27 10.68 -5.59
C GLN A 72 4.77 10.87 -5.75
N ARG A 73 5.18 11.51 -6.85
CA ARG A 73 6.57 11.88 -7.10
C ARG A 73 6.64 13.27 -7.73
N ASP A 74 7.56 14.07 -7.25
CA ASP A 74 7.91 15.36 -7.86
C ASP A 74 8.83 15.17 -9.07
N ARG A 75 8.91 16.20 -9.92
CA ARG A 75 9.77 16.22 -11.11
C ARG A 75 11.25 15.95 -10.81
N ASP A 76 11.74 16.40 -9.65
CA ASP A 76 13.13 16.18 -9.25
C ASP A 76 13.38 14.80 -8.63
N ASN A 77 12.31 14.05 -8.35
CA ASN A 77 12.33 12.72 -7.76
C ASN A 77 11.49 11.72 -8.58
N CYS A 78 11.62 11.78 -9.91
CA CYS A 78 10.96 10.83 -10.82
C CYS A 78 11.27 9.38 -10.44
N GLN A 79 10.33 8.49 -10.76
CA GLN A 79 10.64 7.09 -10.93
C GLN A 79 11.10 6.85 -12.38
N VAL A 80 12.25 6.20 -12.55
CA VAL A 80 12.65 5.70 -13.86
C VAL A 80 11.98 4.35 -14.08
N ILE A 81 11.24 4.21 -15.17
CA ILE A 81 10.65 2.96 -15.64
C ILE A 81 11.46 2.52 -16.86
N SER A 82 12.08 1.35 -16.79
CA SER A 82 13.03 0.87 -17.80
C SER A 82 12.42 -0.11 -18.80
N SER A 83 11.23 -0.65 -18.51
CA SER A 83 10.51 -1.61 -19.36
C SER A 83 9.01 -1.61 -19.06
N PRO A 84 8.17 -2.16 -19.96
CA PRO A 84 6.72 -2.31 -19.75
C PRO A 84 6.33 -3.07 -18.47
N ASP A 85 7.18 -4.00 -18.03
CA ASP A 85 6.91 -4.86 -16.86
C ASP A 85 7.27 -4.20 -15.51
N GLU A 86 7.85 -3.00 -15.52
CA GLU A 86 8.22 -2.29 -14.29
C GLU A 86 7.02 -1.50 -13.73
N MET A 87 6.64 -1.80 -12.49
CA MET A 87 5.47 -1.21 -11.81
C MET A 87 5.77 0.15 -11.19
N LEU A 88 4.75 1.01 -11.04
CA LEU A 88 4.86 2.20 -10.21
C LEU A 88 5.12 1.81 -8.75
N ASN A 89 6.01 2.56 -8.10
CA ASN A 89 6.35 2.36 -6.71
C ASN A 89 5.30 3.04 -5.83
N LEU A 90 4.18 2.33 -5.61
CA LEU A 90 3.09 2.81 -4.78
C LEU A 90 3.56 3.07 -3.33
N ILE A 91 3.05 4.15 -2.75
CA ILE A 91 3.29 4.61 -1.38
C ILE A 91 2.03 4.52 -0.51
N GLY A 92 0.87 4.38 -1.16
CA GLY A 92 -0.42 4.28 -0.49
C GLY A 92 -0.95 2.85 -0.37
N PRO A 93 -2.10 2.68 0.29
CA PRO A 93 -2.86 3.73 0.94
C PRO A 93 -2.20 4.18 2.25
N ASN A 94 -2.35 5.46 2.62
CA ASN A 94 -1.87 6.02 3.90
C ASN A 94 -2.94 6.01 5.00
N ARG A 95 -4.18 5.66 4.63
CA ARG A 95 -5.35 5.43 5.49
C ARG A 95 -6.33 4.52 4.73
N GLY A 96 -7.19 3.84 5.47
CA GLY A 96 -8.40 3.23 4.92
C GLY A 96 -9.30 4.27 4.27
N PRO A 97 -9.89 3.97 3.10
CA PRO A 97 -10.98 4.79 2.57
C PRO A 97 -12.19 4.68 3.48
N ALA A 98 -12.84 5.81 3.71
CA ALA A 98 -14.09 5.78 4.45
C ALA A 98 -15.19 5.33 3.47
N GLU A 99 -15.85 4.21 3.79
CA GLU A 99 -17.07 3.66 3.18
C GLU A 99 -17.57 4.42 1.94
N ALA A 100 -17.09 3.98 0.76
CA ALA A 100 -17.33 4.65 -0.50
C ALA A 100 -18.27 3.79 -1.36
N ASP A 101 -19.53 4.23 -1.53
CA ASP A 101 -20.47 3.65 -2.51
C ASP A 101 -19.92 3.76 -3.93
N VAL A 102 -19.19 4.85 -4.17
CA VAL A 102 -18.46 5.17 -5.38
C VAL A 102 -17.10 5.73 -4.99
N PHE A 103 -16.08 5.42 -5.78
CA PHE A 103 -14.78 6.08 -5.66
C PHE A 103 -14.16 6.33 -7.02
N TYR A 104 -13.19 7.24 -7.03
CA TYR A 104 -12.50 7.63 -8.26
C TYR A 104 -11.01 7.41 -8.13
N PHE A 105 -10.39 6.85 -9.17
CA PHE A 105 -8.94 6.98 -9.35
C PHE A 105 -8.67 8.22 -10.19
N GLU A 106 -8.04 9.23 -9.59
CA GLU A 106 -7.48 10.36 -10.31
C GLU A 106 -6.03 10.07 -10.65
N ILE A 107 -5.74 10.07 -11.95
CA ILE A 107 -4.42 9.78 -12.50
C ILE A 107 -3.94 11.05 -13.20
N ASN A 108 -2.76 11.52 -12.81
CA ASN A 108 -2.09 12.66 -13.44
C ASN A 108 -0.58 12.43 -13.40
N LEU A 109 -0.10 11.69 -14.40
CA LEU A 109 1.30 11.30 -14.58
C LEU A 109 1.90 12.03 -15.78
N LYS A 110 3.18 12.34 -15.67
CA LYS A 110 3.98 13.04 -16.67
C LYS A 110 5.32 12.34 -16.86
N ILE A 111 5.88 12.46 -18.06
CA ILE A 111 7.27 12.11 -18.35
C ILE A 111 8.10 13.38 -18.28
N ARG A 112 9.20 13.33 -17.53
CA ARG A 112 10.16 14.42 -17.39
C ARG A 112 10.96 14.60 -18.69
N GLY A 113 10.90 15.80 -19.24
CA GLY A 113 11.81 16.26 -20.30
C GLY A 113 13.09 16.85 -19.74
N GLU A 114 14.00 17.27 -20.62
CA GLU A 114 15.23 17.97 -20.22
C GLU A 114 14.89 19.25 -19.44
N GLU A 115 13.97 20.03 -19.99
CA GLU A 115 13.41 21.24 -19.37
C GLU A 115 11.93 21.07 -19.00
N PRO A 116 11.39 21.80 -18.01
CA PRO A 116 9.98 21.70 -17.62
C PRO A 116 8.99 21.97 -18.76
N THR A 117 9.38 22.76 -19.75
CA THR A 117 8.61 23.06 -20.96
C THR A 117 8.49 21.88 -21.91
N MET A 118 9.37 20.88 -21.77
CA MET A 118 9.41 19.66 -22.57
C MET A 118 8.76 18.46 -21.85
N ASP A 119 8.21 18.67 -20.64
CA ASP A 119 7.50 17.60 -19.93
C ASP A 119 6.25 17.18 -20.71
N MET A 120 6.07 15.87 -20.87
CA MET A 120 4.94 15.30 -21.61
C MET A 120 3.88 14.78 -20.65
N ILE A 121 2.60 14.92 -21.01
CA ILE A 121 1.52 14.26 -20.28
C ILE A 121 1.58 12.78 -20.62
N PHE A 122 1.80 11.94 -19.61
CA PHE A 122 1.90 10.51 -19.79
C PHE A 122 0.54 9.84 -19.66
N SER A 123 -0.17 10.15 -18.56
CA SER A 123 -1.53 9.68 -18.29
C SER A 123 -2.29 10.78 -17.56
N ARG A 124 -3.50 11.10 -18.00
CA ARG A 124 -4.34 12.09 -17.31
C ARG A 124 -5.82 11.77 -17.47
N THR A 125 -6.38 11.17 -16.43
CA THR A 125 -7.76 10.65 -16.47
C THR A 125 -8.36 10.54 -15.06
N LEU A 126 -9.68 10.45 -15.01
CA LEU A 126 -10.46 10.18 -13.82
C LEU A 126 -11.29 8.93 -14.08
N VAL A 127 -11.04 7.88 -13.30
CA VAL A 127 -11.68 6.57 -13.47
C VAL A 127 -12.74 6.41 -12.40
N TYR A 128 -13.99 6.41 -12.80
CA TYR A 128 -15.12 6.11 -11.92
C TYR A 128 -15.19 4.60 -11.64
N GLN A 129 -15.38 4.24 -10.38
CA GLN A 129 -15.62 2.87 -9.97
C GLN A 129 -16.83 2.79 -9.04
N GLU A 130 -17.74 1.90 -9.40
CA GLU A 130 -18.78 1.44 -8.48
C GLU A 130 -18.19 0.40 -7.54
N TYR A 131 -18.74 0.39 -6.32
CA TYR A 131 -18.44 -0.62 -5.34
C TYR A 131 -18.68 -2.03 -5.92
N PRO A 132 -17.64 -2.90 -6.03
CA PRO A 132 -17.86 -4.28 -6.42
C PRO A 132 -18.59 -4.99 -5.28
N LEU A 133 -19.79 -5.52 -5.57
CA LEU A 133 -20.58 -6.31 -4.63
C LEU A 133 -19.91 -7.65 -4.28
N ASP A 134 -18.85 -8.04 -5.00
CA ASP A 134 -18.09 -9.26 -4.83
C ASP A 134 -16.70 -9.02 -4.21
N ALA A 135 -16.25 -9.97 -3.40
CA ALA A 135 -14.97 -9.90 -2.68
C ALA A 135 -13.73 -10.19 -3.57
N TRP A 136 -13.87 -10.09 -4.89
CA TRP A 136 -12.82 -10.43 -5.85
C TRP A 136 -11.95 -9.23 -6.20
N THR A 137 -10.69 -9.52 -6.51
CA THR A 137 -9.75 -8.53 -7.05
C THR A 137 -10.15 -8.17 -8.46
N LYS A 138 -10.47 -6.90 -8.66
CA LYS A 138 -10.79 -6.30 -9.94
C LYS A 138 -9.53 -5.74 -10.58
N LYS A 139 -9.27 -6.15 -11.81
CA LYS A 139 -8.26 -5.54 -12.68
C LYS A 139 -8.91 -4.46 -13.52
N GLN A 140 -8.25 -3.30 -13.59
CA GLN A 140 -8.68 -2.18 -14.39
C GLN A 140 -7.56 -1.79 -15.35
N GLN A 141 -7.88 -1.69 -16.64
CA GLN A 141 -7.00 -1.11 -17.64
C GLN A 141 -7.55 0.24 -18.08
N VAL A 142 -6.65 1.22 -18.26
CA VAL A 142 -7.00 2.59 -18.59
C VAL A 142 -5.99 3.15 -19.56
N SER A 143 -6.40 3.31 -20.81
CA SER A 143 -5.63 4.03 -21.82
C SER A 143 -5.89 5.53 -21.72
N SER A 144 -4.84 6.32 -21.62
CA SER A 144 -4.90 7.77 -21.52
C SER A 144 -3.60 8.39 -22.03
N TRP A 145 -3.72 9.36 -22.95
CA TRP A 145 -2.58 10.06 -23.54
C TRP A 145 -1.54 9.13 -24.17
N LEU A 146 -0.40 8.91 -23.51
CA LEU A 146 0.75 8.17 -24.03
C LEU A 146 0.95 6.83 -23.28
N SER A 147 -0.07 6.41 -22.53
CA SER A 147 0.01 5.26 -21.63
C SER A 147 -1.25 4.40 -21.70
N THR A 148 -1.08 3.11 -21.44
CA THR A 148 -2.13 2.26 -20.91
C THR A 148 -1.68 1.70 -19.57
N LEU A 149 -2.35 2.14 -18.51
CA LEU A 149 -2.12 1.69 -17.15
C LEU A 149 -3.02 0.50 -16.84
N GLU A 150 -2.46 -0.60 -16.32
CA GLU A 150 -3.21 -1.64 -15.61
C GLU A 150 -3.01 -1.45 -14.11
N PHE A 151 -4.06 -1.54 -13.31
CA PHE A 151 -3.96 -1.64 -11.85
C PHE A 151 -5.03 -2.56 -11.28
N SER A 152 -4.75 -3.12 -10.10
CA SER A 152 -5.64 -4.05 -9.41
C SER A 152 -6.09 -3.50 -8.05
N TYR A 153 -7.37 -3.64 -7.75
CA TYR A 153 -7.93 -3.27 -6.46
C TYR A 153 -9.02 -4.25 -6.06
N ARG A 154 -9.32 -4.34 -4.77
CA ARG A 154 -10.43 -5.15 -4.28
C ARG A 154 -11.18 -4.40 -3.19
N SER A 155 -12.48 -4.66 -3.07
CA SER A 155 -13.21 -4.20 -1.91
C SER A 155 -13.14 -5.18 -0.73
N VAL A 156 -12.95 -4.62 0.46
CA VAL A 156 -12.74 -5.35 1.70
C VAL A 156 -13.87 -4.99 2.67
N HIS A 157 -14.90 -5.83 2.76
CA HIS A 157 -15.94 -5.69 3.79
C HIS A 157 -15.35 -5.84 5.19
N TYR A 158 -15.89 -5.16 6.20
CA TYR A 158 -15.38 -5.24 7.59
C TYR A 158 -13.85 -5.07 7.68
N ALA A 159 -13.35 -4.05 6.99
CA ALA A 159 -11.93 -3.77 6.88
C ALA A 159 -11.35 -3.26 8.21
N VAL A 160 -10.07 -3.57 8.40
CA VAL A 160 -9.23 -3.06 9.48
C VAL A 160 -7.88 -2.63 8.90
N GLU A 161 -7.22 -1.70 9.57
CA GLU A 161 -5.87 -1.26 9.22
C GLU A 161 -4.85 -2.02 10.06
N ALA A 162 -3.86 -2.59 9.41
CA ALA A 162 -2.62 -3.03 10.04
C ALA A 162 -1.52 -2.03 9.69
N THR A 163 -1.07 -1.27 10.69
CA THR A 163 0.10 -0.39 10.54
C THR A 163 1.36 -1.18 10.90
N VAL A 164 2.25 -1.33 9.94
CA VAL A 164 3.49 -2.08 10.03
C VAL A 164 4.66 -1.13 10.21
N GLY A 165 5.56 -1.46 11.13
CA GLY A 165 6.83 -0.78 11.33
C GLY A 165 8.00 -1.77 11.35
N ILE A 166 9.19 -1.30 11.00
CA ILE A 166 10.41 -2.09 11.12
C ILE A 166 11.55 -1.26 11.71
N LYS A 167 12.27 -1.85 12.66
CA LYS A 167 13.35 -1.22 13.40
C LYS A 167 14.59 -2.11 13.40
N ILE A 168 15.74 -1.52 13.10
CA ILE A 168 17.03 -2.20 13.12
C ILE A 168 17.61 -2.09 14.53
N LEU A 169 17.52 -3.18 15.30
CA LEU A 169 18.07 -3.26 16.65
C LEU A 169 19.60 -3.46 16.64
N ARG A 170 20.09 -4.29 15.72
CA ARG A 170 21.53 -4.50 15.48
C ARG A 170 21.79 -4.76 14.00
N GLY A 171 22.92 -4.28 13.50
CA GLY A 171 23.35 -4.48 12.13
C GLY A 171 23.66 -3.15 11.42
N PRO A 172 23.77 -3.18 10.08
CA PRO A 172 23.90 -1.97 9.26
C PRO A 172 22.77 -0.97 9.49
N ARG A 173 23.07 0.33 9.57
CA ARG A 173 22.06 1.42 9.61
C ARG A 173 21.46 1.73 8.23
N PHE A 174 21.17 0.66 7.49
CA PHE A 174 20.53 0.66 6.19
C PHE A 174 19.93 -0.72 6.00
N LEU A 175 18.64 -0.82 5.69
CA LEU A 175 17.98 -2.11 5.47
C LEU A 175 18.19 -2.53 4.01
N HIS A 176 19.14 -3.42 3.77
CA HIS A 176 19.30 -4.04 2.44
C HIS A 176 18.40 -5.29 2.35
N GLY A 177 17.21 -5.14 1.79
CA GLY A 177 16.15 -6.14 1.86
C GLY A 177 14.80 -5.64 1.36
N SER A 178 13.77 -6.46 1.58
CA SER A 178 12.39 -6.10 1.30
C SER A 178 11.45 -6.56 2.42
N LEU A 179 10.31 -5.88 2.51
CA LEU A 179 9.19 -6.18 3.39
C LEU A 179 7.93 -6.22 2.53
N ILE A 180 7.30 -7.39 2.46
CA ILE A 180 6.14 -7.65 1.62
C ILE A 180 5.02 -8.17 2.51
N ALA A 181 3.82 -7.64 2.32
CA ALA A 181 2.59 -8.08 2.96
C ALA A 181 1.73 -8.90 1.98
N SER A 182 0.98 -9.86 2.50
CA SER A 182 -0.10 -10.55 1.78
C SER A 182 -1.16 -11.03 2.77
N THR A 183 -2.35 -11.38 2.30
CA THR A 183 -3.44 -11.84 3.17
C THR A 183 -3.85 -13.28 2.85
N SER A 184 -4.53 -13.95 3.78
CA SER A 184 -5.00 -15.33 3.58
C SER A 184 -6.05 -15.48 2.46
N LYS A 185 -6.71 -14.39 2.07
CA LYS A 185 -7.74 -14.39 1.01
C LYS A 185 -7.35 -13.58 -0.23
N GLU A 186 -6.21 -12.89 -0.20
CA GLU A 186 -5.61 -12.25 -1.36
C GLU A 186 -4.09 -12.49 -1.34
N PRO A 187 -3.59 -13.45 -2.14
CA PRO A 187 -2.17 -13.77 -2.16
C PRO A 187 -1.32 -12.72 -2.89
N SER A 188 -1.94 -11.72 -3.54
CA SER A 188 -1.20 -10.63 -4.18
C SER A 188 -0.26 -9.94 -3.19
N GLU A 189 1.01 -9.87 -3.57
CA GLU A 189 2.07 -9.29 -2.74
C GLU A 189 1.94 -7.76 -2.75
N MET A 190 1.85 -7.15 -1.56
CA MET A 190 1.91 -5.71 -1.35
C MET A 190 3.31 -5.35 -0.85
N VAL A 191 4.06 -4.58 -1.63
CA VAL A 191 5.43 -4.21 -1.28
C VAL A 191 5.39 -3.01 -0.35
N LEU A 192 5.68 -3.24 0.93
CA LEU A 192 5.77 -2.18 1.94
C LEU A 192 7.12 -1.47 1.87
N TYR A 193 8.17 -2.22 1.53
CA TYR A 193 9.52 -1.72 1.34
C TYR A 193 10.35 -2.66 0.45
N ASP A 194 11.23 -2.06 -0.34
CA ASP A 194 12.25 -2.75 -1.12
C ASP A 194 13.45 -1.81 -1.28
N SER A 195 14.62 -2.26 -0.87
CA SER A 195 15.85 -1.49 -0.96
C SER A 195 16.29 -1.19 -2.40
N GLU A 196 15.87 -1.98 -3.38
CA GLU A 196 16.16 -1.71 -4.80
C GLU A 196 15.28 -0.57 -5.33
N ARG A 197 14.02 -0.49 -4.89
CA ARG A 197 13.04 0.53 -5.32
C ARG A 197 13.16 1.84 -4.55
N TRP A 198 13.35 1.77 -3.23
CA TRP A 198 13.33 2.95 -2.34
C TRP A 198 14.59 3.13 -1.50
N GLY A 199 15.49 2.14 -1.46
CA GLY A 199 16.60 2.13 -0.50
C GLY A 199 17.46 3.39 -0.52
N ALA A 200 17.77 3.93 -1.70
CA ALA A 200 18.57 5.16 -1.81
C ALA A 200 17.94 6.38 -1.08
N ASN A 201 16.60 6.41 -0.99
CA ASN A 201 15.85 7.51 -0.39
C ASN A 201 15.37 7.22 1.03
N THR A 202 15.43 5.95 1.47
CA THR A 202 14.95 5.55 2.79
C THR A 202 15.96 5.90 3.87
N LYS A 203 15.55 6.82 4.75
CA LYS A 203 16.30 7.18 5.94
C LYS A 203 16.00 6.21 7.08
N VAL A 204 17.06 5.82 7.79
CA VAL A 204 16.95 5.11 9.08
C VAL A 204 17.12 6.16 10.18
N ALA A 205 16.14 6.26 11.06
CA ALA A 205 16.17 7.18 12.21
C ALA A 205 17.27 6.78 13.21
N GLU A 206 17.62 7.68 14.13
CA GLU A 206 18.67 7.44 15.13
C GLU A 206 18.39 6.23 16.02
N ASP A 207 17.12 5.99 16.31
CA ASP A 207 16.66 4.86 17.10
C ASP A 207 16.69 3.53 16.33
N GLY A 208 16.92 3.57 15.01
CA GLY A 208 16.96 2.41 14.12
C GLY A 208 15.67 2.19 13.32
N SER A 209 14.64 3.02 13.49
CA SER A 209 13.39 2.90 12.74
C SER A 209 13.61 3.19 11.26
N VAL A 210 13.10 2.31 10.39
CA VAL A 210 13.21 2.46 8.93
C VAL A 210 11.96 3.18 8.43
N ASN A 211 12.14 4.26 7.67
CA ASN A 211 11.01 4.95 7.06
C ASN A 211 10.44 4.14 5.90
N LEU A 212 9.28 3.50 6.11
CA LEU A 212 8.60 2.71 5.11
C LEU A 212 7.83 3.63 4.14
N PRO A 213 8.01 3.51 2.82
CA PRO A 213 7.21 4.21 1.82
C PRO A 213 5.71 3.92 1.97
N ARG A 214 5.37 2.67 2.29
CA ARG A 214 4.02 2.20 2.60
C ARG A 214 4.06 1.43 3.91
N CYS A 215 3.29 1.86 4.90
CA CYS A 215 3.24 1.22 6.22
C CYS A 215 1.87 0.65 6.56
N LEU A 216 0.84 0.86 5.74
CA LEU A 216 -0.52 0.47 6.05
C LEU A 216 -1.00 -0.63 5.09
N VAL A 217 -1.60 -1.65 5.68
CA VAL A 217 -2.27 -2.75 4.96
C VAL A 217 -3.73 -2.77 5.37
N ILE A 218 -4.62 -2.75 4.39
CA ILE A 218 -6.07 -2.86 4.58
C ILE A 218 -6.45 -4.30 4.29
N LEU A 219 -7.13 -4.94 5.23
CA LEU A 219 -7.60 -6.32 5.11
C LEU A 219 -8.85 -6.55 5.94
N ARG A 220 -9.55 -7.65 5.67
CA ARG A 220 -10.77 -7.97 6.39
C ARG A 220 -10.46 -8.52 7.78
N VAL A 221 -11.35 -8.30 8.74
CA VAL A 221 -11.21 -8.77 10.13
C VAL A 221 -11.05 -10.29 10.29
N ASP A 222 -11.49 -11.08 9.31
CA ASP A 222 -11.39 -12.56 9.31
C ASP A 222 -10.21 -13.09 8.47
N GLU A 223 -9.38 -12.21 7.93
CA GLU A 223 -8.18 -12.56 7.15
C GLU A 223 -6.94 -12.58 8.02
N ASP A 224 -5.97 -13.42 7.69
CA ASP A 224 -4.68 -13.40 8.38
C ASP A 224 -3.69 -12.57 7.55
N LEU A 225 -2.88 -11.76 8.22
CA LEU A 225 -1.79 -10.99 7.60
C LEU A 225 -0.48 -11.79 7.63
N PHE A 226 0.18 -11.88 6.49
CA PHE A 226 1.52 -12.45 6.38
C PHE A 226 2.53 -11.35 6.04
N LEU A 227 3.63 -11.27 6.80
CA LEU A 227 4.74 -10.36 6.52
C LEU A 227 5.98 -11.16 6.16
N LYS A 228 6.38 -11.06 4.89
CA LYS A 228 7.61 -11.66 4.36
C LYS A 228 8.73 -10.65 4.47
N VAL A 229 9.68 -10.93 5.36
CA VAL A 229 10.88 -10.12 5.56
C VAL A 229 12.05 -10.79 4.86
N CYS A 230 12.66 -10.10 3.91
CA CYS A 230 13.82 -10.56 3.16
C CYS A 230 15.00 -9.62 3.43
N VAL A 231 16.20 -10.17 3.64
CA VAL A 231 17.44 -9.39 3.72
C VAL A 231 18.52 -9.98 2.82
N PHE A 232 19.21 -9.09 2.12
CA PHE A 232 20.27 -9.43 1.17
C PHE A 232 21.64 -9.38 1.85
N GLY A 233 22.47 -10.39 1.60
CA GLY A 233 23.81 -10.51 2.18
C GLY A 233 24.75 -9.39 1.74
N ARG A 234 25.53 -8.84 2.67
CA ARG A 234 26.33 -7.61 2.49
C ARG A 234 27.50 -7.68 1.50
N ARG A 235 27.89 -8.86 0.98
CA ARG A 235 29.21 -9.03 0.35
C ARG A 235 29.29 -9.79 -0.96
N HIS A 236 28.23 -10.43 -1.44
CA HIS A 236 28.28 -11.09 -2.74
C HIS A 236 26.94 -10.95 -3.45
N LYS A 237 26.96 -10.49 -4.71
CA LYS A 237 25.82 -10.55 -5.64
C LYS A 237 25.21 -11.97 -5.82
N ARG A 238 25.83 -12.99 -5.20
CA ARG A 238 25.43 -14.41 -5.21
C ARG A 238 25.01 -14.96 -3.84
N ALA A 239 25.07 -14.17 -2.76
CA ALA A 239 24.62 -14.66 -1.45
C ALA A 239 23.11 -14.80 -1.47
N LYS A 240 22.59 -16.00 -1.21
CA LYS A 240 21.15 -16.24 -1.20
C LYS A 240 20.47 -15.29 -0.19
N PRO A 241 19.38 -14.62 -0.58
CA PRO A 241 18.59 -13.83 0.35
C PRO A 241 18.16 -14.71 1.52
N LYS A 242 18.17 -14.13 2.72
CA LYS A 242 17.57 -14.77 3.89
C LYS A 242 16.17 -14.21 4.07
N THR A 243 15.20 -15.11 4.18
CA THR A 243 13.79 -14.75 4.24
C THR A 243 13.13 -15.43 5.43
N THR A 244 12.22 -14.72 6.08
CA THR A 244 11.27 -15.29 7.04
C THR A 244 9.88 -14.76 6.72
N VAL A 245 8.86 -15.55 7.04
CA VAL A 245 7.46 -15.14 6.95
C VAL A 245 6.89 -15.12 8.36
N LEU A 246 6.26 -14.01 8.73
CA LEU A 246 5.56 -13.84 10.00
C LEU A 246 4.07 -13.98 9.74
N THR A 247 3.41 -14.81 10.52
CA THR A 247 1.94 -14.81 10.60
C THR A 247 1.54 -13.85 11.70
N VAL A 248 0.82 -12.80 11.33
CA VAL A 248 0.39 -11.74 12.24
C VAL A 248 -1.07 -11.97 12.59
N GLU A 249 -1.31 -12.38 13.82
CA GLU A 249 -2.65 -12.36 14.40
C GLU A 249 -3.11 -10.92 14.61
N HIS A 250 -4.42 -10.68 14.57
CA HIS A 250 -5.06 -9.40 14.92
C HIS A 250 -4.82 -9.04 16.39
N SER A 251 -3.61 -8.63 16.71
CA SER A 251 -3.23 -8.15 18.03
C SER A 251 -1.97 -7.35 17.85
N ASP A 252 -1.88 -6.25 18.58
CA ASP A 252 -0.67 -5.44 18.57
C ASP A 252 0.50 -6.31 19.03
N ARG A 253 1.49 -6.47 18.15
CA ARG A 253 2.63 -7.35 18.37
C ARG A 253 3.91 -6.72 17.89
N SER A 254 4.99 -7.13 18.55
CA SER A 254 6.35 -6.93 18.09
C SER A 254 7.00 -8.30 17.89
N PHE A 255 7.74 -8.44 16.80
CA PHE A 255 8.46 -9.65 16.43
C PHE A 255 9.95 -9.33 16.37
N ASP A 256 10.73 -9.88 17.29
CA ASP A 256 12.18 -9.76 17.27
C ASP A 256 12.78 -10.90 16.44
N ILE A 257 13.44 -10.55 15.33
CA ILE A 257 13.87 -11.49 14.30
C ILE A 257 15.37 -11.31 14.06
N LYS A 258 16.11 -12.41 14.14
CA LYS A 258 17.51 -12.46 13.70
C LYS A 258 17.56 -13.00 12.27
N LEU A 259 17.84 -12.12 11.32
CA LEU A 259 17.88 -12.46 9.90
C LEU A 259 19.20 -11.98 9.28
N GLY A 260 20.06 -12.92 8.91
CA GLY A 260 21.37 -12.59 8.36
C GLY A 260 22.25 -11.82 9.34
N CYS A 261 22.69 -10.63 8.92
CA CYS A 261 23.47 -9.70 9.76
C CYS A 261 22.59 -8.73 10.57
N TYR A 262 21.27 -8.84 10.44
CA TYR A 262 20.33 -7.95 11.11
C TYR A 262 19.68 -8.64 12.32
N HIS A 263 19.50 -7.84 13.36
CA HIS A 263 18.49 -8.06 14.38
C HIS A 263 17.42 -7.00 14.16
N LEU A 264 16.24 -7.42 13.74
CA LEU A 264 15.13 -6.56 13.36
C LEU A 264 14.00 -6.72 14.37
N GLN A 265 13.28 -5.65 14.62
CA GLN A 265 11.99 -5.68 15.29
C GLN A 265 10.94 -5.23 14.29
N VAL A 266 9.97 -6.10 14.02
CA VAL A 266 8.79 -5.79 13.20
C VAL A 266 7.63 -5.53 14.15
N THR A 267 6.99 -4.37 14.05
CA THR A 267 5.83 -4.01 14.86
C THR A 267 4.59 -3.99 13.98
N VAL A 268 3.48 -4.48 14.50
CA VAL A 268 2.16 -4.32 13.87
C VAL A 268 1.19 -3.81 14.90
N SER A 269 0.49 -2.73 14.58
CA SER A 269 -0.63 -2.20 15.37
C SER A 269 -1.91 -2.21 14.55
N TRP A 270 -3.01 -2.58 15.18
CA TRP A 270 -4.30 -2.74 14.51
C TRP A 270 -5.29 -1.64 14.91
N SER A 271 -5.99 -1.09 13.93
CA SER A 271 -7.07 -0.13 14.14
C SER A 271 -8.27 -0.43 13.26
N GLY A 272 -9.46 -0.06 13.73
CA GLY A 272 -10.61 0.09 12.85
C GLY A 272 -10.45 1.34 11.98
N ILE A 273 -11.18 1.39 10.87
CA ILE A 273 -11.07 2.49 9.91
C ILE A 273 -11.96 3.64 10.40
N LEU A 274 -11.30 4.74 10.77
CA LEU A 274 -11.94 5.93 11.32
C LEU A 274 -12.31 6.89 10.19
N LEU A 275 -13.52 7.45 10.24
CA LEU A 275 -13.79 8.75 9.63
C LEU A 275 -12.88 9.78 10.31
N ARG A 276 -11.83 10.21 9.61
CA ARG A 276 -11.02 11.36 10.01
C ARG A 276 -11.45 12.59 9.24
#